data_AF-A0AAD6KIQ6-F1
#
_entry.id   AF-A0AAD6KIQ6-F1
#
_cell.length_a   1.000
_cell.length_b   1.000
_cell.length_c   1.000
_cell.angle_alpha   90.00
_cell.angle_beta   90.00
_cell.angle_gamma   90.00
#
_symmetry.space_group_name_H-M   'P 1'
#
loop_
_entity.id
_entity.type
_entity.pdbx_description
1 polymer ?
#
loop_
_entity_poly.entity_id
_entity_poly.type
_entity_poly.pdbx_seq_one_letter_code
_entity_poly.pdbx_strand_id
1 'polypeptide(L)'
;MSMGISWAHVIGDVYSASECLNAWGQYLSGLIKPNGPFKLTKSPSGLERPKIHSVDTKEPVSLKRVDPVGDLWVTANSCKMETFSFHLSASQVSRFHSKNWGHGIGKIPFFESLCAVMWQCIAKARDGLEPRAVTLCRKDPGNPRDGVLSNSQIISSVMADFSVVDTDLKRLASLLLDQAMKENTQIEEAVEKDNGVFDYIVYGANLTFVDLEETNFYGLELNGHKPEAVHYSIQGVGDEGAVLVLPWPKDSGTDGNIGRIVVVTLSENEVVKLKLELKKNGLMLEDDTGIPE
;
A
#
# COMPACT_ATOMS: atom_id res chain seq x y z
N MET A 1 -19.06 17.24 -9.26
CA MET A 1 -19.71 16.00 -8.79
C MET A 1 -18.64 15.16 -8.10
N SER A 2 -18.92 14.57 -6.96
CA SER A 2 -18.01 13.64 -6.29
C SER A 2 -18.67 12.28 -6.16
N MET A 3 -17.87 11.22 -6.14
CA MET A 3 -18.33 9.85 -5.94
C MET A 3 -17.44 9.22 -4.87
N GLY A 4 -18.06 8.76 -3.78
CA GLY A 4 -17.40 8.05 -2.69
C GLY A 4 -17.82 6.60 -2.67
N ILE A 5 -16.87 5.69 -2.47
CA ILE A 5 -17.11 4.25 -2.42
C ILE A 5 -16.30 3.66 -1.28
N SER A 6 -16.95 2.83 -0.47
CA SER A 6 -16.30 2.01 0.55
C SER A 6 -16.25 0.57 0.05
N TRP A 7 -15.09 -0.06 0.17
CA TRP A 7 -14.84 -1.40 -0.33
C TRP A 7 -14.30 -2.30 0.79
N ALA A 8 -14.94 -3.45 0.99
CA ALA A 8 -14.49 -4.42 1.99
C ALA A 8 -13.43 -5.34 1.39
N HIS A 9 -12.25 -5.40 2.01
CA HIS A 9 -11.12 -6.22 1.55
C HIS A 9 -11.44 -7.72 1.47
N VAL A 10 -12.45 -8.21 2.19
CA VAL A 10 -12.92 -9.61 2.09
C VAL A 10 -13.46 -9.93 0.68
N ILE A 11 -13.94 -8.93 -0.06
CA ILE A 11 -14.45 -9.08 -1.43
C ILE A 11 -13.31 -9.09 -2.46
N GLY A 12 -12.24 -8.35 -2.18
CA GLY A 12 -11.04 -8.29 -3.01
C GLY A 12 -10.14 -7.11 -2.65
N ASP A 13 -8.98 -7.04 -3.26
CA ASP A 13 -8.04 -5.94 -3.05
C ASP A 13 -8.43 -4.68 -3.83
N VAL A 14 -7.66 -3.61 -3.63
CA VAL A 14 -7.80 -2.31 -4.34
C VAL A 14 -7.73 -2.44 -5.87
N TYR A 15 -6.99 -3.42 -6.38
CA TYR A 15 -6.87 -3.68 -7.81
C TYR A 15 -8.19 -4.24 -8.35
N SER A 16 -8.75 -5.24 -7.67
CA SER A 16 -10.08 -5.79 -7.95
C SER A 16 -11.18 -4.73 -7.82
N ALA A 17 -11.10 -3.87 -6.80
CA ALA A 17 -12.03 -2.78 -6.60
C ALA A 17 -11.99 -1.80 -7.78
N SER A 18 -10.79 -1.35 -8.19
CA SER A 18 -10.61 -0.45 -9.33
C SER A 18 -11.14 -1.05 -10.63
N GLU A 19 -10.84 -2.32 -10.91
CA GLU A 19 -11.38 -3.02 -12.09
C GLU A 19 -12.91 -3.10 -12.07
N CYS A 20 -13.50 -3.44 -10.91
CA CYS A 20 -14.93 -3.47 -10.71
C CYS A 20 -15.59 -2.12 -11.03
N LEU A 21 -15.03 -1.03 -10.51
CA LEU A 21 -15.55 0.32 -10.73
C LEU A 21 -15.42 0.76 -12.18
N ASN A 22 -14.28 0.47 -12.82
CA ASN A 22 -14.06 0.80 -14.22
C ASN A 22 -15.05 0.05 -15.13
N ALA A 23 -15.27 -1.25 -14.89
CA ALA A 23 -16.25 -2.04 -15.61
C ALA A 23 -17.68 -1.54 -15.38
N TRP A 24 -18.00 -1.09 -14.15
CA TRP A 24 -19.29 -0.49 -13.84
C TRP A 24 -19.55 0.79 -14.65
N GLY A 25 -18.58 1.68 -14.79
CA GLY A 25 -18.72 2.87 -15.64
C GLY A 25 -18.91 2.54 -17.13
N GLN A 26 -18.19 1.53 -17.63
CA GLN A 26 -18.35 1.04 -19.00
C GLN A 26 -19.72 0.39 -19.25
N TYR A 27 -20.29 -0.27 -18.23
CA TYR A 27 -21.64 -0.81 -18.29
C TYR A 27 -22.69 0.30 -18.34
N LEU A 28 -22.58 1.31 -17.47
CA LEU A 28 -23.51 2.44 -17.42
C LEU A 28 -23.49 3.30 -18.70
N SER A 29 -22.33 3.42 -19.35
CA SER A 29 -22.20 4.14 -20.62
C SER A 29 -22.67 3.34 -21.84
N GLY A 30 -23.08 2.07 -21.66
CA GLY A 30 -23.50 1.19 -22.76
C GLY A 30 -22.35 0.75 -23.69
N LEU A 31 -21.09 1.01 -23.30
CA LEU A 31 -19.90 0.67 -24.07
C LEU A 31 -19.57 -0.83 -24.04
N ILE A 32 -20.00 -1.54 -22.99
CA ILE A 32 -19.77 -2.98 -22.83
C ILE A 32 -21.11 -3.74 -22.74
N LYS A 33 -21.24 -4.81 -23.53
CA LYS A 33 -22.22 -5.87 -23.28
C LYS A 33 -21.68 -6.75 -22.15
N PRO A 34 -22.45 -7.04 -21.09
CA PRO A 34 -21.93 -7.76 -19.94
C PRO A 34 -21.44 -9.15 -20.36
N ASN A 35 -20.16 -9.47 -20.10
CA ASN A 35 -19.61 -10.82 -20.19
C ASN A 35 -20.09 -11.73 -19.03
N GLY A 36 -21.18 -11.33 -18.36
CA GLY A 36 -21.64 -11.86 -17.08
C GLY A 36 -21.14 -11.05 -15.88
N PRO A 37 -21.65 -11.34 -14.66
CA PRO A 37 -21.17 -10.71 -13.43
C PRO A 37 -19.72 -11.10 -13.14
N PHE A 38 -19.01 -10.25 -12.40
CA PHE A 38 -17.72 -10.62 -11.81
C PHE A 38 -17.85 -11.92 -11.04
N LYS A 39 -16.86 -12.80 -11.21
CA LYS A 39 -16.80 -14.05 -10.45
C LYS A 39 -16.12 -13.75 -9.12
N LEU A 40 -16.67 -14.23 -8.02
CA LEU A 40 -15.93 -14.31 -6.77
C LEU A 40 -14.98 -15.50 -6.87
N THR A 41 -13.74 -15.35 -6.43
CA THR A 41 -12.91 -16.52 -6.15
C THR A 41 -13.67 -17.42 -5.20
N LYS A 42 -13.89 -18.68 -5.59
CA LYS A 42 -14.28 -19.71 -4.62
C LYS A 42 -13.09 -19.87 -3.67
N SER A 43 -13.34 -20.14 -2.39
CA SER A 43 -12.27 -20.64 -1.52
C SER A 43 -11.56 -21.77 -2.26
N PRO A 44 -10.22 -21.90 -2.19
CA PRO A 44 -9.54 -23.01 -2.82
C PRO A 44 -10.22 -24.30 -2.35
N SER A 45 -10.97 -24.94 -3.25
CA SER A 45 -11.64 -26.19 -2.98
C SER A 45 -10.55 -27.24 -2.94
N GLY A 46 -10.06 -27.51 -1.73
CA GLY A 46 -8.95 -28.43 -1.50
C GLY A 46 -7.62 -27.82 -1.89
N LEU A 47 -7.03 -27.00 -1.00
CA LEU A 47 -5.62 -27.24 -0.73
C LEU A 47 -5.53 -28.70 -0.30
N GLU A 48 -4.71 -29.49 -1.00
CA GLU A 48 -4.31 -30.79 -0.48
C GLU A 48 -3.94 -30.57 0.99
N ARG A 49 -4.61 -31.28 1.91
CA ARG A 49 -4.31 -31.21 3.34
C ARG A 49 -2.81 -31.04 3.49
N PRO A 50 -2.32 -30.02 4.21
CA PRO A 50 -0.89 -29.83 4.37
C PRO A 50 -0.31 -31.17 4.75
N LYS A 51 0.62 -31.69 3.94
CA LYS A 51 1.38 -32.86 4.33
C LYS A 51 1.92 -32.51 5.70
N ILE A 52 1.55 -33.30 6.71
CA ILE A 52 1.90 -33.07 8.11
C ILE A 52 3.42 -33.21 8.23
N HIS A 53 4.18 -32.18 7.86
CA HIS A 53 5.61 -31.98 8.07
C HIS A 53 5.84 -30.47 7.81
N SER A 54 6.00 -29.60 8.80
CA SER A 54 7.07 -29.65 9.78
C SER A 54 6.78 -28.72 10.96
N VAL A 55 7.34 -29.09 12.10
CA VAL A 55 7.53 -28.27 13.29
C VAL A 55 8.27 -26.99 12.89
N ASP A 56 7.79 -25.82 13.32
CA ASP A 56 8.32 -24.46 13.09
C ASP A 56 8.06 -23.77 11.73
N THR A 57 6.81 -23.73 11.25
CA THR A 57 6.43 -22.59 10.38
C THR A 57 6.36 -21.33 11.22
N LYS A 58 7.38 -20.47 11.09
CA LYS A 58 7.44 -19.16 11.74
C LYS A 58 6.22 -18.33 11.31
N GLU A 59 5.54 -17.71 12.28
CA GLU A 59 4.41 -16.82 11.99
C GLU A 59 4.87 -15.66 11.09
N PRO A 60 4.05 -15.28 10.08
CA PRO A 60 4.38 -14.19 9.16
C PRO A 60 4.47 -12.86 9.92
N VAL A 61 5.50 -12.08 9.62
CA VAL A 61 5.78 -10.80 10.31
C VAL A 61 4.72 -9.75 9.96
N SER A 62 4.18 -9.79 8.74
CA SER A 62 3.15 -8.85 8.25
C SER A 62 1.73 -9.13 8.75
N LEU A 63 1.55 -10.12 9.63
CA LEU A 63 0.23 -10.52 10.13
C LEU A 63 0.14 -10.29 11.63
N LYS A 64 -0.91 -9.58 12.06
CA LYS A 64 -1.22 -9.38 13.48
C LYS A 64 -2.55 -10.03 13.80
N ARG A 65 -2.52 -11.01 14.70
CA ARG A 65 -3.74 -11.63 15.25
C ARG A 65 -4.42 -10.69 16.23
N VAL A 66 -5.75 -10.61 16.15
CA VAL A 66 -6.59 -9.85 17.07
C VAL A 66 -7.80 -10.67 17.53
N ASP A 67 -8.40 -10.22 18.63
CA ASP A 67 -9.66 -10.77 19.09
C ASP A 67 -10.76 -10.55 18.04
N PRO A 68 -11.76 -11.45 17.95
CA PRO A 68 -12.84 -11.32 16.99
C PRO A 68 -13.49 -9.93 17.04
N VAL A 69 -13.41 -9.21 15.92
CA VAL A 69 -13.92 -7.85 15.80
C VAL A 69 -15.41 -7.81 15.43
N GLY A 70 -15.99 -8.97 15.12
CA GLY A 70 -17.39 -9.12 14.76
C GLY A 70 -17.73 -8.36 13.48
N ASP A 71 -18.80 -7.56 13.50
CA ASP A 71 -19.20 -6.75 12.34
C ASP A 71 -18.37 -5.45 12.19
N LEU A 72 -17.49 -5.15 13.16
CA LEU A 72 -16.66 -3.94 13.18
C LEU A 72 -15.27 -4.24 12.61
N TRP A 73 -15.12 -4.15 11.29
CA TRP A 73 -13.85 -4.39 10.58
C TRP A 73 -12.81 -3.26 10.74
N VAL A 74 -12.85 -2.51 11.84
CA VAL A 74 -11.92 -1.43 12.14
C VAL A 74 -11.30 -1.68 13.50
N THR A 75 -9.98 -1.67 13.52
CA THR A 75 -9.18 -1.89 14.72
C THR A 75 -9.23 -0.66 15.61
N ALA A 76 -9.32 -0.88 16.93
CA ALA A 76 -9.22 0.22 17.88
C ALA A 76 -7.77 0.72 17.91
N ASN A 77 -7.57 2.01 17.62
CA ASN A 77 -6.27 2.65 17.77
C ASN A 77 -6.08 3.08 19.23
N SER A 78 -4.84 2.99 19.74
CA SER A 78 -4.52 3.53 21.07
C SER A 78 -4.33 5.05 21.04
N CYS A 79 -4.14 5.62 19.84
CA CYS A 79 -3.95 7.04 19.62
C CYS A 79 -4.84 7.61 18.51
N LYS A 80 -4.93 8.94 18.45
CA LYS A 80 -5.64 9.62 17.37
C LYS A 80 -4.76 9.62 16.12
N MET A 81 -5.31 9.08 15.04
CA MET A 81 -4.65 9.00 13.74
C MET A 81 -5.02 10.21 12.88
N GLU A 82 -4.07 10.70 12.10
CA GLU A 82 -4.24 11.74 11.10
C GLU A 82 -3.74 11.21 9.76
N THR A 83 -4.53 11.47 8.72
CA THR A 83 -4.14 11.22 7.33
C THR A 83 -3.83 12.55 6.65
N PHE A 84 -2.73 12.59 5.90
CA PHE A 84 -2.45 13.69 4.99
C PHE A 84 -1.89 13.17 3.67
N SER A 85 -2.07 13.96 2.62
CA SER A 85 -1.51 13.66 1.31
C SER A 85 -0.60 14.78 0.81
N PHE A 86 0.41 14.41 0.02
CA PHE A 86 1.23 15.37 -0.73
C PHE A 86 1.53 14.86 -2.13
N HIS A 87 1.84 15.80 -3.02
CA HIS A 87 2.03 15.54 -4.44
C HIS A 87 3.50 15.64 -4.82
N LEU A 88 3.97 14.63 -5.57
CA LEU A 88 5.27 14.64 -6.21
C LEU A 88 5.06 14.80 -7.71
N SER A 89 5.36 15.99 -8.22
CA SER A 89 5.39 16.23 -9.67
C SER A 89 6.42 15.32 -10.36
N ALA A 90 6.28 15.13 -11.68
CA ALA A 90 7.23 14.37 -12.48
C ALA A 90 8.68 14.87 -12.32
N SER A 91 8.88 16.19 -12.19
CA SER A 91 10.20 16.79 -11.97
C SER A 91 10.74 16.50 -10.56
N GLN A 92 9.88 16.52 -9.53
CA GLN A 92 10.25 16.10 -8.17
C GLN A 92 10.62 14.63 -8.11
N VAL A 93 9.85 13.74 -8.76
CA VAL A 93 10.17 12.30 -8.89
C VAL A 93 11.53 12.10 -9.55
N SER A 94 11.79 12.80 -10.66
CA SER A 94 13.05 12.72 -11.39
C SER A 94 14.24 13.22 -10.55
N ARG A 95 14.06 14.35 -9.87
CA ARG A 95 15.07 14.96 -8.99
C ARG A 95 15.35 14.11 -7.76
N PHE A 96 14.32 13.51 -7.19
CA PHE A 96 14.42 12.59 -6.07
C PHE A 96 15.31 11.40 -6.46
N HIS A 97 15.02 10.78 -7.60
CA HIS A 97 15.78 9.63 -8.10
C HIS A 97 17.24 10.00 -8.43
N SER A 98 17.48 11.13 -9.10
CA SER A 98 18.83 11.53 -9.45
C SER A 98 19.69 11.89 -8.24
N LYS A 99 19.10 12.55 -7.22
CA LYS A 99 19.81 12.99 -6.01
C LYS A 99 20.36 11.84 -5.18
N ASN A 100 19.57 10.79 -4.92
CA ASN A 100 20.02 9.73 -4.02
C ASN A 100 20.59 8.49 -4.74
N TRP A 101 20.28 8.28 -6.03
CA TRP A 101 20.68 7.04 -6.74
C TRP A 101 21.60 7.23 -7.96
N GLY A 102 21.80 8.47 -8.42
CA GLY A 102 22.69 8.77 -9.55
C GLY A 102 22.19 8.20 -10.90
N HIS A 103 23.04 8.24 -11.94
CA HIS A 103 22.66 7.85 -13.31
C HIS A 103 23.09 6.41 -13.70
N GLY A 104 23.42 5.55 -12.72
CA GLY A 104 24.02 4.22 -12.95
C GLY A 104 23.07 3.10 -13.39
N ILE A 105 23.66 2.01 -13.91
CA ILE A 105 23.01 0.78 -14.42
C ILE A 105 22.73 -0.14 -13.23
N GLY A 106 21.50 -0.10 -12.73
CA GLY A 106 21.06 -0.78 -11.50
C GLY A 106 20.13 0.12 -10.68
N LYS A 107 19.16 0.76 -11.35
CA LYS A 107 18.29 1.75 -10.72
C LYS A 107 17.30 1.04 -9.80
N ILE A 108 17.39 1.32 -8.50
CA ILE A 108 16.34 0.95 -7.54
C ILE A 108 15.04 1.60 -8.01
N PRO A 109 13.90 0.88 -8.03
CA PRO A 109 12.65 1.48 -8.48
C PRO A 109 12.21 2.62 -7.55
N PHE A 110 11.32 3.48 -8.05
CA PHE A 110 10.89 4.67 -7.33
C PHE A 110 10.20 4.31 -6.01
N PHE A 111 9.34 3.28 -6.02
CA PHE A 111 8.61 2.83 -4.84
C PHE A 111 9.55 2.47 -3.68
N GLU A 112 10.54 1.60 -3.87
CA GLU A 112 11.50 1.21 -2.83
C GLU A 112 12.36 2.39 -2.39
N SER A 113 12.73 3.26 -3.33
CA SER A 113 13.47 4.49 -3.05
C SER A 113 12.69 5.43 -2.12
N LEU A 114 11.39 5.63 -2.41
CA LEU A 114 10.49 6.42 -1.58
C LEU A 114 10.25 5.76 -0.22
N CYS A 115 9.99 4.45 -0.20
CA CYS A 115 9.81 3.69 1.03
C CYS A 115 11.02 3.80 1.96
N ALA A 116 12.25 3.76 1.43
CA ALA A 116 13.46 3.95 2.23
C ALA A 116 13.48 5.32 2.93
N VAL A 117 13.20 6.40 2.19
CA VAL A 117 13.18 7.75 2.76
C VAL A 117 12.05 7.92 3.76
N MET A 118 10.85 7.42 3.43
CA MET A 118 9.70 7.47 4.33
C MET A 118 9.95 6.68 5.61
N TRP A 119 10.48 5.46 5.51
CA TRP A 119 10.80 4.62 6.66
C TRP A 119 11.81 5.32 7.58
N GLN A 120 12.87 5.90 7.03
CA GLN A 120 13.84 6.67 7.82
C GLN A 120 13.24 7.93 8.45
N CYS A 121 12.42 8.69 7.72
CA CYS A 121 11.76 9.88 8.26
C CYS A 121 10.77 9.55 9.38
N ILE A 122 10.02 8.45 9.24
CA ILE A 122 9.09 7.97 10.26
C ILE A 122 9.85 7.46 11.49
N ALA A 123 10.94 6.72 11.29
CA ALA A 123 11.81 6.28 12.38
C ALA A 123 12.36 7.46 13.18
N LYS A 124 12.74 8.56 12.51
CA LYS A 124 13.15 9.82 13.14
C LYS A 124 12.00 10.49 13.89
N ALA A 125 10.80 10.53 13.31
CA ALA A 125 9.61 11.11 13.94
C ALA A 125 9.17 10.36 15.22
N ARG A 126 9.50 9.07 15.32
CA ARG A 126 9.16 8.19 16.45
C ARG A 126 10.12 8.27 17.65
N ASP A 127 11.14 9.12 17.63
CA ASP A 127 12.04 9.43 18.76
C ASP A 127 12.51 8.21 19.58
N GLY A 128 13.00 7.17 18.90
CA GLY A 128 13.55 5.95 19.54
C GLY A 128 12.62 4.73 19.52
N LEU A 129 11.36 4.88 19.11
CA LEU A 129 10.47 3.76 18.77
C LEU A 129 10.55 3.41 17.29
N GLU A 130 11.77 3.22 16.78
CA GLU A 130 11.97 2.99 15.35
C GLU A 130 11.33 1.66 14.89
N PRO A 131 10.55 1.67 13.79
CA PRO A 131 9.97 0.45 13.25
C PRO A 131 11.09 -0.41 12.67
N ARG A 132 11.35 -1.58 13.28
CA ARG A 132 12.38 -2.53 12.82
C ARG A 132 11.92 -3.38 11.65
N ALA A 133 10.62 -3.55 11.50
CA ALA A 133 10.01 -4.30 10.41
C ALA A 133 9.01 -3.40 9.68
N VAL A 134 8.91 -3.61 8.38
CA VAL A 134 7.91 -2.96 7.53
C VAL A 134 7.25 -3.98 6.63
N THR A 135 6.00 -3.72 6.27
CA THR A 135 5.23 -4.54 5.35
C THR A 135 5.11 -3.83 4.01
N LEU A 136 5.37 -4.55 2.92
CA LEU A 136 5.22 -4.07 1.55
C LEU A 136 4.05 -4.79 0.89
N CYS A 137 3.08 -4.04 0.37
CA CYS A 137 1.95 -4.55 -0.38
C CYS A 137 2.02 -4.03 -1.81
N ARG A 138 2.05 -4.92 -2.80
CA ARG A 138 2.16 -4.56 -4.23
C ARG A 138 1.31 -5.47 -5.10
N LYS A 139 1.03 -5.04 -6.32
CA LYS A 139 0.36 -5.89 -7.32
C LYS A 139 1.18 -7.16 -7.57
N ASP A 140 0.53 -8.31 -7.69
CA ASP A 140 1.20 -9.51 -8.21
C ASP A 140 1.14 -9.50 -9.75
N PRO A 141 2.26 -9.30 -10.46
CA PRO A 141 2.28 -9.34 -11.92
C PRO A 141 2.00 -10.74 -12.47
N GLY A 142 2.19 -11.79 -11.66
CA GLY A 142 1.97 -13.19 -12.04
C GLY A 142 0.52 -13.67 -11.87
N ASN A 143 -0.39 -12.82 -11.37
CA ASN A 143 -1.77 -13.19 -11.09
C ASN A 143 -2.80 -12.25 -11.74
N PRO A 144 -2.82 -12.12 -13.09
CA PRO A 144 -3.85 -11.35 -13.79
C PRO A 144 -5.18 -12.11 -13.70
N ARG A 145 -5.97 -11.82 -12.66
CA ARG A 145 -7.28 -12.42 -12.41
C ARG A 145 -8.40 -11.56 -12.98
N ASP A 146 -8.29 -11.24 -14.27
CA ASP A 146 -9.25 -10.39 -14.97
C ASP A 146 -10.68 -10.94 -14.79
N GLY A 147 -11.57 -10.11 -14.24
CA GLY A 147 -12.97 -10.48 -14.03
C GLY A 147 -13.22 -11.41 -12.83
N VAL A 148 -12.23 -11.66 -11.98
CA VAL A 148 -12.37 -12.40 -10.71
C VAL A 148 -12.00 -11.51 -9.54
N LEU A 149 -12.98 -11.21 -8.67
CA LEU A 149 -12.74 -10.44 -7.45
C LEU A 149 -11.98 -11.32 -6.45
N SER A 150 -10.77 -10.89 -6.08
CA SER A 150 -9.89 -11.63 -5.18
C SER A 150 -8.88 -10.70 -4.50
N ASN A 151 -8.22 -11.19 -3.45
CA ASN A 151 -7.01 -10.55 -2.93
C ASN A 151 -5.81 -11.18 -3.64
N SER A 152 -5.12 -10.38 -4.45
CA SER A 152 -4.03 -10.79 -5.33
C SER A 152 -2.72 -10.08 -5.02
N GLN A 153 -2.67 -9.23 -4.00
CA GLN A 153 -1.47 -8.49 -3.64
C GLN A 153 -0.36 -9.42 -3.13
N ILE A 154 0.87 -9.14 -3.57
CA ILE A 154 2.05 -9.68 -2.90
C ILE A 154 2.22 -8.93 -1.58
N ILE A 155 2.21 -9.67 -0.48
CA ILE A 155 2.51 -9.16 0.85
C ILE A 155 3.91 -9.65 1.19
N SER A 156 4.81 -8.72 1.50
CA SER A 156 6.17 -9.03 1.89
C SER A 156 6.54 -8.31 3.17
N SER A 157 7.42 -8.92 3.97
CA SER A 157 8.02 -8.26 5.13
C SER A 157 9.50 -7.98 4.88
N VAL A 158 9.98 -6.91 5.47
CA VAL A 158 11.39 -6.52 5.48
C VAL A 158 11.76 -6.18 6.91
N MET A 159 12.88 -6.73 7.40
CA MET A 159 13.39 -6.45 8.74
C MET A 159 14.79 -5.84 8.68
N ALA A 160 14.99 -4.76 9.40
CA ALA A 160 16.30 -4.13 9.57
C ALA A 160 16.97 -4.65 10.85
N ASP A 161 18.16 -5.24 10.71
CA ASP A 161 19.05 -5.63 11.80
C ASP A 161 19.99 -4.48 12.24
N PHE A 162 19.77 -3.28 11.70
CA PHE A 162 20.53 -2.06 11.97
C PHE A 162 19.60 -0.88 12.30
N SER A 163 20.18 0.22 12.82
CA SER A 163 19.47 1.50 13.03
C SER A 163 18.93 2.05 11.72
N VAL A 164 17.61 2.18 11.61
CA VAL A 164 16.95 2.74 10.42
C VAL A 164 17.25 4.24 10.32
N VAL A 165 17.33 4.90 11.47
CA VAL A 165 17.62 6.34 11.59
C VAL A 165 19.00 6.70 11.04
N ASP A 166 20.02 5.90 11.37
CA ASP A 166 21.42 6.23 11.11
C ASP A 166 21.99 5.59 9.83
N THR A 167 21.24 4.68 9.20
CA THR A 167 21.70 3.95 8.02
C THR A 167 21.69 4.80 6.74
N ASP A 168 22.51 4.41 5.77
CA ASP A 168 22.53 5.03 4.45
C ASP A 168 21.26 4.64 3.66
N LEU A 169 20.67 5.60 2.96
CA LEU A 169 19.44 5.41 2.19
C LEU A 169 19.59 4.33 1.10
N LYS A 170 20.78 4.17 0.49
CA LYS A 170 20.98 3.13 -0.52
C LYS A 170 20.95 1.75 0.14
N ARG A 171 21.57 1.60 1.31
CA ARG A 171 21.50 0.35 2.07
C ARG A 171 20.05 0.00 2.43
N LEU A 172 19.26 0.98 2.85
CA LEU A 172 17.86 0.77 3.19
C LEU A 172 17.01 0.43 1.97
N ALA A 173 17.23 1.12 0.84
CA ALA A 173 16.52 0.87 -0.39
C ALA A 173 16.86 -0.50 -1.01
N SER A 174 18.14 -0.91 -0.96
CA SER A 174 18.56 -2.26 -1.33
C SER A 174 17.96 -3.32 -0.41
N LEU A 175 17.86 -3.06 0.90
CA LEU A 175 17.18 -3.96 1.83
C LEU A 175 15.72 -4.19 1.41
N LEU A 176 15.00 -3.11 1.07
CA LEU A 176 13.60 -3.18 0.62
C LEU A 176 13.42 -3.93 -0.71
N LEU A 177 14.37 -3.78 -1.64
CA LEU A 177 14.31 -4.42 -2.95
C LEU A 177 14.73 -5.89 -2.90
N ASP A 178 15.88 -6.17 -2.29
CA ASP A 178 16.58 -7.45 -2.44
C ASP A 178 16.22 -8.45 -1.33
N GLN A 179 15.76 -7.98 -0.17
CA GLN A 179 15.52 -8.82 1.02
C GLN A 179 14.04 -8.85 1.47
N ALA A 180 13.12 -8.35 0.64
CA ALA A 180 11.70 -8.50 0.90
C ALA A 180 11.26 -9.97 0.78
N MET A 181 10.81 -10.54 1.90
CA MET A 181 10.36 -11.93 1.97
C MET A 181 8.85 -11.99 1.71
N LYS A 182 8.43 -12.73 0.67
CA LYS A 182 7.00 -12.94 0.36
C LYS A 182 6.37 -13.84 1.43
N GLU A 183 5.28 -13.38 2.05
CA GLU A 183 4.62 -14.06 3.18
C GLU A 183 3.23 -14.61 2.83
N ASN A 184 2.71 -14.43 1.60
CA ASN A 184 1.36 -14.85 1.21
C ASN A 184 0.98 -16.28 1.65
N THR A 185 1.85 -17.27 1.38
CA THR A 185 1.58 -18.67 1.76
C THR A 185 1.58 -18.86 3.28
N GLN A 186 2.46 -18.17 4.01
CA GLN A 186 2.50 -18.24 5.47
C GLN A 186 1.26 -17.59 6.10
N ILE A 187 0.75 -16.52 5.48
CA ILE A 187 -0.50 -15.87 5.88
C ILE A 187 -1.69 -16.82 5.67
N GLU A 188 -1.79 -17.43 4.49
CA GLU A 188 -2.84 -18.41 4.18
C GLU A 188 -2.81 -19.58 5.19
N GLU A 189 -1.64 -20.17 5.43
CA GLU A 189 -1.47 -21.26 6.40
C GLU A 189 -1.84 -20.85 7.83
N ALA A 190 -1.45 -19.64 8.26
CA ALA A 190 -1.76 -19.13 9.59
C ALA A 190 -3.27 -18.94 9.79
N VAL A 191 -3.95 -18.31 8.83
CA VAL A 191 -5.39 -18.05 8.88
C VAL A 191 -6.20 -19.35 8.83
N GLU A 192 -5.79 -20.31 7.98
CA GLU A 192 -6.46 -21.60 7.87
C GLU A 192 -6.29 -22.46 9.12
N LYS A 193 -5.12 -22.42 9.76
CA LYS A 193 -4.83 -23.17 10.99
C LYS A 193 -5.74 -22.77 12.14
N ASP A 194 -6.08 -21.50 12.25
CA ASP A 194 -6.94 -20.99 13.32
C ASP A 194 -8.43 -21.21 13.04
N ASN A 195 -8.81 -21.71 11.86
CA ASN A 195 -10.16 -22.13 11.50
C ASN A 195 -11.25 -21.09 11.83
N GLY A 196 -10.93 -19.80 11.63
CA GLY A 196 -11.83 -18.67 11.86
C GLY A 196 -12.08 -18.32 13.34
N VAL A 197 -11.23 -18.80 14.27
CA VAL A 197 -11.32 -18.45 15.70
C VAL A 197 -10.86 -17.02 15.98
N PHE A 198 -9.88 -16.54 15.21
CA PHE A 198 -9.31 -15.20 15.37
C PHE A 198 -9.45 -14.40 14.09
N ASP A 199 -9.45 -13.08 14.24
CA ASP A 199 -9.35 -12.14 13.14
C ASP A 199 -7.89 -11.67 12.98
N TYR A 200 -7.57 -11.18 11.79
CA TYR A 200 -6.22 -10.75 11.45
C TYR A 200 -6.19 -9.42 10.76
N ILE A 201 -5.10 -8.70 11.00
CA ILE A 201 -4.78 -7.43 10.38
C ILE A 201 -3.48 -7.61 9.60
N VAL A 202 -3.48 -7.08 8.37
CA VAL A 202 -2.26 -6.95 7.55
C VAL A 202 -1.81 -5.49 7.54
N TYR A 203 -2.68 -4.58 7.09
CA TYR A 203 -2.37 -3.15 7.11
C TYR A 203 -2.28 -2.64 8.55
N GLY A 204 -1.09 -2.23 8.98
CA GLY A 204 -0.87 -1.78 10.35
C GLY A 204 -0.46 -2.88 11.34
N ALA A 205 -0.21 -4.11 10.87
CA ALA A 205 0.52 -5.09 11.67
C ALA A 205 1.93 -4.59 11.98
N ASN A 206 2.56 -3.97 10.98
CA ASN A 206 3.73 -3.10 11.08
C ASN A 206 3.48 -1.84 10.26
N LEU A 207 4.42 -0.89 10.27
CA LEU A 207 4.40 0.22 9.32
C LEU A 207 4.31 -0.34 7.90
N THR A 208 3.23 0.00 7.20
CA THR A 208 2.88 -0.63 5.92
C THR A 208 3.05 0.34 4.75
N PHE A 209 3.78 -0.07 3.72
CA PHE A 209 3.89 0.63 2.45
C PHE A 209 3.07 -0.09 1.38
N VAL A 210 2.16 0.63 0.73
CA VAL A 210 1.28 0.09 -0.30
C VAL A 210 1.60 0.75 -1.63
N ASP A 211 2.13 -0.03 -2.55
CA ASP A 211 2.27 0.36 -3.94
C ASP A 211 0.92 0.23 -4.64
N LEU A 212 0.38 1.35 -5.09
CA LEU A 212 -0.85 1.44 -5.88
C LEU A 212 -0.60 2.07 -7.24
N GLU A 213 0.66 2.29 -7.65
CA GLU A 213 1.05 3.04 -8.86
C GLU A 213 0.43 2.44 -10.14
N GLU A 214 0.23 1.13 -10.17
CA GLU A 214 -0.36 0.41 -11.30
C GLU A 214 -1.90 0.34 -11.27
N THR A 215 -2.54 0.93 -10.26
CA THR A 215 -4.01 0.90 -10.12
C THR A 215 -4.67 1.87 -11.10
N ASN A 216 -5.72 1.43 -11.79
CA ASN A 216 -6.40 2.25 -12.79
C ASN A 216 -7.50 3.14 -12.18
N PHE A 217 -7.15 4.00 -11.22
CA PHE A 217 -8.14 4.86 -10.55
C PHE A 217 -8.83 5.88 -11.48
N TYR A 218 -8.12 6.32 -12.53
CA TYR A 218 -8.62 7.28 -13.52
C TYR A 218 -9.30 6.60 -14.72
N GLY A 219 -9.50 5.28 -14.66
CA GLY A 219 -10.12 4.49 -15.72
C GLY A 219 -11.65 4.59 -15.75
N LEU A 220 -12.26 5.06 -14.65
CA LEU A 220 -13.70 5.19 -14.56
C LEU A 220 -14.16 6.29 -15.53
N GLU A 221 -15.13 5.98 -16.36
CA GLU A 221 -15.74 6.94 -17.26
C GLU A 221 -17.26 6.89 -17.13
N LEU A 222 -17.84 8.01 -16.71
CA LEU A 222 -19.29 8.17 -16.55
C LEU A 222 -19.76 9.28 -17.49
N ASN A 223 -20.61 8.92 -18.47
CA ASN A 223 -21.11 9.85 -19.49
C ASN A 223 -19.99 10.66 -20.18
N GLY A 224 -18.85 10.02 -20.50
CA GLY A 224 -17.72 10.69 -21.14
C GLY A 224 -16.79 11.46 -20.20
N HIS A 225 -17.06 11.48 -18.89
CA HIS A 225 -16.26 12.21 -17.90
C HIS A 225 -15.39 11.25 -17.08
N LYS A 226 -14.12 11.62 -16.90
CA LYS A 226 -13.15 10.91 -16.07
C LYS A 226 -12.93 11.66 -14.74
N PRO A 227 -12.43 10.98 -13.69
CA PRO A 227 -12.05 11.65 -12.45
C PRO A 227 -10.98 12.71 -12.70
N GLU A 228 -11.21 13.93 -12.21
CA GLU A 228 -10.19 15.00 -12.19
C GLU A 228 -9.20 14.80 -11.03
N ALA A 229 -9.69 14.26 -9.91
CA ALA A 229 -8.92 13.95 -8.72
C ALA A 229 -9.39 12.62 -8.13
N VAL A 230 -8.45 11.86 -7.57
CA VAL A 230 -8.71 10.61 -6.86
C VAL A 230 -8.15 10.74 -5.46
N HIS A 231 -8.96 10.35 -4.48
CA HIS A 231 -8.56 10.15 -3.10
C HIS A 231 -8.78 8.68 -2.74
N TYR A 232 -7.83 8.09 -2.02
CA TYR A 232 -7.93 6.73 -1.52
C TYR A 232 -7.27 6.66 -0.15
N SER A 233 -7.97 6.05 0.79
CA SER A 233 -7.51 5.79 2.15
C SER A 233 -7.84 4.35 2.55
N ILE A 234 -7.04 3.79 3.45
CA ILE A 234 -7.30 2.51 4.08
C ILE A 234 -7.64 2.80 5.55
N GLN A 235 -8.78 2.28 6.01
CA GLN A 235 -9.16 2.37 7.42
C GLN A 235 -8.52 1.24 8.23
N GLY A 236 -8.39 1.44 9.55
CA GLY A 236 -7.95 0.39 10.47
C GLY A 236 -6.46 0.04 10.39
N VAL A 237 -5.61 0.96 9.93
CA VAL A 237 -4.14 0.77 9.83
C VAL A 237 -3.41 0.76 11.18
N GLY A 238 -4.14 0.77 12.30
CA GLY A 238 -3.56 0.70 13.64
C GLY A 238 -2.61 1.86 13.98
N ASP A 239 -1.96 1.74 15.14
CA ASP A 239 -0.97 2.71 15.60
C ASP A 239 0.34 2.68 14.77
N GLU A 240 0.58 1.59 14.04
CA GLU A 240 1.75 1.45 13.18
C GLU A 240 1.65 2.28 11.89
N GLY A 241 0.43 2.55 11.43
CA GLY A 241 0.17 3.42 10.29
C GLY A 241 0.52 2.84 8.92
N ALA A 242 0.27 3.64 7.90
CA ALA A 242 0.47 3.25 6.51
C ALA A 242 0.90 4.41 5.61
N VAL A 243 1.61 4.08 4.54
CA VAL A 243 1.99 4.99 3.45
C VAL A 243 1.54 4.37 2.14
N LEU A 244 0.75 5.10 1.37
CA LEU A 244 0.19 4.66 0.10
C LEU A 244 0.78 5.52 -1.02
N VAL A 245 1.19 4.88 -2.11
CA VAL A 245 1.74 5.56 -3.29
C VAL A 245 0.77 5.37 -4.46
N LEU A 246 0.04 6.42 -4.81
CA LEU A 246 -0.98 6.40 -5.85
C LEU A 246 -0.45 7.01 -7.15
N PRO A 247 -1.02 6.59 -8.30
CA PRO A 247 -0.72 7.20 -9.58
C PRO A 247 -1.25 8.63 -9.64
N TRP A 248 -0.54 9.45 -10.40
CA TRP A 248 -1.03 10.74 -10.87
C TRP A 248 -1.74 10.57 -12.23
N PRO A 249 -2.71 11.43 -12.59
CA PRO A 249 -3.34 11.40 -13.91
C PRO A 249 -2.29 11.34 -15.04
N LYS A 250 -2.40 10.34 -15.92
CA LYS A 250 -1.42 10.12 -17.00
C LYS A 250 -1.34 11.28 -18.00
N ASP A 251 -2.40 12.08 -18.10
CA ASP A 251 -2.52 13.17 -19.08
C ASP A 251 -1.73 14.45 -18.71
N SER A 252 -0.95 14.43 -17.62
CA SER A 252 -0.23 15.63 -17.13
C SER A 252 1.29 15.63 -17.36
N GLY A 253 1.86 14.64 -18.07
CA GLY A 253 3.31 14.51 -18.24
C GLY A 253 3.74 14.38 -19.69
N THR A 254 4.68 15.22 -20.15
CA THR A 254 5.21 15.20 -21.53
C THR A 254 6.38 14.22 -21.71
N ASP A 255 7.03 13.78 -20.63
CA ASP A 255 8.37 13.16 -20.69
C ASP A 255 8.43 11.72 -20.12
N GLY A 256 7.31 11.00 -20.06
CA GLY A 256 7.25 9.61 -19.60
C GLY A 256 7.43 9.40 -18.09
N ASN A 257 7.88 10.40 -17.34
CA ASN A 257 7.80 10.42 -15.88
C ASN A 257 6.45 10.98 -15.44
N ILE A 258 5.67 10.15 -14.77
CA ILE A 258 4.36 10.51 -14.21
C ILE A 258 4.57 10.95 -12.75
N GLY A 259 3.81 11.93 -12.27
CA GLY A 259 3.83 12.31 -10.84
C GLY A 259 3.31 11.20 -9.93
N ARG A 260 3.34 11.40 -8.61
CA ARG A 260 2.77 10.49 -7.61
C ARG A 260 2.03 11.27 -6.54
N ILE A 261 1.00 10.64 -5.98
CA ILE A 261 0.35 11.10 -4.75
C ILE A 261 0.83 10.18 -3.64
N VAL A 262 1.31 10.74 -2.54
CA VAL A 262 1.68 9.99 -1.35
C VAL A 262 0.67 10.31 -0.26
N VAL A 263 -0.03 9.30 0.22
CA VAL A 263 -0.98 9.40 1.35
C VAL A 263 -0.36 8.73 2.55
N VAL A 264 -0.37 9.40 3.69
CA VAL A 264 0.25 8.92 4.92
C VAL A 264 -0.75 8.99 6.06
N THR A 265 -0.92 7.88 6.77
CA THR A 265 -1.74 7.79 7.99
C THR A 265 -0.85 7.37 9.15
N LEU A 266 -0.68 8.25 10.14
CA LEU A 266 0.12 8.05 11.36
C LEU A 266 -0.56 8.74 12.54
N SER A 267 0.00 8.64 13.76
CA SER A 267 -0.52 9.44 14.87
C SER A 267 -0.31 10.94 14.64
N GLU A 268 -1.21 11.79 15.16
CA GLU A 268 -1.12 13.25 15.00
C GLU A 268 0.27 13.81 15.38
N ASN A 269 0.84 13.31 16.47
CA ASN A 269 2.16 13.74 16.96
C ASN A 269 3.30 13.37 16.00
N GLU A 270 3.21 12.20 15.36
CA GLU A 270 4.19 11.77 14.36
C GLU A 270 4.03 12.52 13.06
N VAL A 271 2.81 12.84 12.63
CA VAL A 271 2.54 13.58 11.39
C VAL A 271 3.22 14.95 11.41
N VAL A 272 3.15 15.68 12.53
CA VAL A 272 3.82 16.99 12.67
C VAL A 272 5.33 16.87 12.48
N LYS A 273 5.96 15.87 13.11
CA LYS A 273 7.41 15.64 13.01
C LYS A 273 7.81 15.11 11.64
N LEU A 274 7.01 14.22 11.05
CA LEU A 274 7.23 13.68 9.72
C LEU A 274 7.22 14.79 8.67
N LYS A 275 6.25 15.71 8.71
CA LYS A 275 6.20 16.87 7.79
C LYS A 275 7.51 17.68 7.83
N LEU A 276 8.14 17.83 8.99
CA LEU A 276 9.45 18.49 9.12
C LEU A 276 10.59 17.66 8.47
N GLU A 277 10.63 16.35 8.70
CA GLU A 277 11.62 15.47 8.09
C GLU A 277 11.48 15.38 6.57
N LEU A 278 10.25 15.36 6.04
CA LEU A 278 9.99 15.36 4.60
C LEU A 278 10.47 16.65 3.92
N LYS A 279 10.31 17.81 4.58
CA LYS A 279 10.85 19.09 4.10
C LYS A 279 12.38 19.07 4.03
N LYS A 280 13.05 18.56 5.08
CA LYS A 280 14.52 18.40 5.09
C LYS A 280 15.04 17.52 3.96
N ASN A 281 14.27 16.48 3.61
CA ASN A 281 14.62 15.56 2.52
C ASN A 281 14.22 16.07 1.12
N GLY A 282 13.50 17.20 1.04
CA GLY A 282 13.06 17.83 -0.22
C GLY A 282 11.88 17.12 -0.89
N LEU A 283 11.11 16.34 -0.12
CA LEU A 283 9.88 15.67 -0.57
C LEU A 283 8.63 16.54 -0.43
N MET A 284 8.65 17.54 0.44
CA MET A 284 7.59 18.55 0.59
C MET A 284 8.16 19.96 0.48
N LEU A 285 7.38 20.89 -0.08
CA LEU A 285 7.74 22.32 -0.12
C LEU A 285 7.49 22.98 1.24
N GLU A 286 8.13 24.13 1.51
CA GLU A 286 7.93 24.87 2.77
C GLU A 286 6.47 25.31 2.96
N ASP A 287 5.77 25.61 1.85
CA ASP A 287 4.36 26.04 1.80
C ASP A 287 3.35 24.90 1.57
N ASP A 288 3.80 23.65 1.42
CA ASP A 288 2.90 22.48 1.40
C ASP A 288 2.40 22.21 2.83
N THR A 289 1.44 23.01 3.28
CA THR A 289 0.53 22.58 4.34
C THR A 289 -0.38 21.55 3.69
N GLY A 290 0.03 20.28 3.70
CA GLY A 290 -0.70 19.18 3.05
C GLY A 290 -2.20 19.31 3.22
N ILE A 291 -2.96 18.99 2.15
CA ILE A 291 -4.41 19.17 2.13
C ILE A 291 -5.00 18.35 3.29
N PRO A 292 -5.59 18.99 4.32
CA PRO A 292 -6.31 18.27 5.36
C PRO A 292 -7.51 17.58 4.71
N GLU A 293 -7.71 16.31 5.03
CA GLU A 293 -8.93 15.58 4.64
C GLU A 293 -10.18 16.12 5.34
#